data_AF-A0A8D8VWQ1-F1
#
_entry.id   AF-A0A8D8VWQ1-F1
#
_cell.length_a   1.000
_cell.length_b   1.000
_cell.length_c   1.000
_cell.angle_alpha   90.00
_cell.angle_beta   90.00
_cell.angle_gamma   90.00
#
_symmetry.space_group_name_H-M   'P 1'
#
loop_
_entity.id
_entity.type
_entity.pdbx_description
1 polymer ?
#
loop_
_entity_poly.entity_id
_entity_poly.type
_entity_poly.pdbx_seq_one_letter_code
_entity_poly.pdbx_strand_id
1 'polypeptide(L)'
;MRKKGRSFNNRQRCIPVSLDDYSLDNVSVYNSTRRKSRQRASKRSYGNPGFDDPTTPSHPLAFASLSSFSQDRRGIEEEFGSLPTVSVKPDELPVGVEDKNRYANVIPIPETRVRLCAPGEGASPADDYINANYVRGPKGEPKFYIACQAPLQNTIEDFWRMIWTHQAKVILMVTPLFENSVEKCADYLPPSEVLDCHRVFGDFQITLKKREVREKYVISSLQIKNLETNLWRELTHAWYTNWPITGVPNEENSLIAFLIEARAHTRSGAGNSAGNAGPIIVHCSPGTGRTGTVIACDILIRHFETSRNVDVPRVVSSVRQCRAGAVATGQQYAFIYRVLNVYATKLTGGALDSI
;
A
#
# COMPACT_ATOMS: atom_id res chain seq x y z
N MET A 1 78.47 6.49 3.46
CA MET A 1 78.65 7.22 2.18
C MET A 1 77.31 7.30 1.42
N ARG A 2 77.22 8.19 0.41
CA ARG A 2 76.15 8.34 -0.61
C ARG A 2 75.76 6.97 -1.24
N LYS A 3 74.57 6.74 -1.88
CA LYS A 3 73.64 7.63 -2.62
C LYS A 3 72.23 6.97 -2.77
N LYS A 4 71.20 7.74 -3.17
CA LYS A 4 69.78 7.34 -3.35
C LYS A 4 69.48 6.52 -4.62
N GLY A 5 68.38 5.76 -4.60
CA GLY A 5 67.67 5.25 -5.80
C GLY A 5 66.15 5.10 -5.59
N ARG A 6 65.37 5.74 -6.47
CA ARG A 6 63.95 5.55 -6.89
C ARG A 6 63.30 4.18 -6.58
N SER A 7 61.98 3.97 -6.46
CA SER A 7 60.73 4.77 -6.43
C SER A 7 59.63 3.82 -5.86
N PHE A 8 58.31 4.08 -5.78
CA PHE A 8 57.39 5.16 -6.17
C PHE A 8 56.46 5.50 -4.98
N ASN A 9 55.39 6.28 -5.19
CA ASN A 9 54.38 6.62 -4.19
C ASN A 9 53.00 6.68 -4.85
N ASN A 10 51.94 6.10 -4.26
CA ASN A 10 50.56 6.54 -4.55
C ASN A 10 49.57 6.17 -3.43
N ARG A 11 49.65 6.86 -2.30
CA ARG A 11 48.50 6.97 -1.38
C ARG A 11 47.56 8.03 -1.94
N GLN A 12 46.38 7.64 -2.41
CA GLN A 12 45.33 8.58 -2.78
C GLN A 12 44.98 9.46 -1.57
N ARG A 13 45.23 10.77 -1.68
CA ARG A 13 44.70 11.78 -0.75
C ARG A 13 43.38 12.29 -1.31
N CYS A 14 42.37 12.42 -0.47
CA CYS A 14 41.14 13.13 -0.83
C CYS A 14 41.49 14.60 -1.16
N ILE A 15 40.94 15.10 -2.27
CA ILE A 15 40.97 16.51 -2.65
C ILE A 15 39.60 17.09 -2.31
N PRO A 16 39.51 18.25 -1.62
CA PRO A 16 38.22 18.92 -1.43
C PRO A 16 37.68 19.43 -2.76
N VAL A 17 36.39 19.21 -3.01
CA VAL A 17 35.72 19.63 -4.25
C VAL A 17 35.58 21.16 -4.29
N SER A 18 35.76 21.80 -5.45
CA SER A 18 35.55 23.25 -5.60
C SER A 18 34.07 23.61 -5.47
N LEU A 19 33.78 24.86 -5.08
CA LEU A 19 32.42 25.39 -5.01
C LEU A 19 31.82 25.73 -6.38
N ASP A 20 32.60 25.66 -7.46
CA ASP A 20 32.19 26.06 -8.81
C ASP A 20 31.45 24.97 -9.60
N ASP A 21 31.32 23.74 -9.07
CA ASP A 21 30.58 22.65 -9.73
C ASP A 21 29.03 22.84 -9.70
N TYR A 22 28.53 23.93 -9.12
CA TYR A 22 27.12 24.35 -9.18
C TYR A 22 26.84 25.29 -10.37
N SER A 23 27.10 24.81 -11.59
CA SER A 23 26.63 25.50 -12.81
C SER A 23 25.24 24.99 -13.22
N LEU A 24 24.22 25.81 -12.97
CA LEU A 24 22.86 25.63 -13.48
C LEU A 24 22.77 26.06 -14.96
N ASP A 25 23.41 25.34 -15.88
CA ASP A 25 23.11 25.46 -17.31
C ASP A 25 23.59 24.24 -18.13
N ASN A 26 22.61 23.55 -18.73
CA ASN A 26 22.65 22.58 -19.85
C ASN A 26 21.46 21.62 -19.68
N VAL A 27 20.23 22.09 -19.93
CA VAL A 27 19.60 22.24 -21.26
C VAL A 27 19.46 20.90 -22.00
N SER A 28 18.23 20.60 -22.36
CA SER A 28 17.78 19.46 -23.13
C SER A 28 18.32 19.44 -24.56
N VAL A 29 18.86 18.30 -24.99
CA VAL A 29 18.91 17.95 -26.42
C VAL A 29 18.61 16.47 -26.61
N TYR A 30 17.70 16.17 -27.53
CA TYR A 30 17.48 14.84 -28.09
C TYR A 30 18.79 14.26 -28.65
N ASN A 31 19.15 13.03 -28.31
CA ASN A 31 19.93 12.20 -29.22
C ASN A 31 19.74 10.70 -28.96
N SER A 32 19.11 10.03 -29.93
CA SER A 32 18.94 8.59 -29.96
C SER A 32 20.20 7.91 -30.51
N THR A 33 20.91 7.15 -29.67
CA THR A 33 21.88 6.16 -30.17
C THR A 33 21.83 4.86 -29.39
N ARG A 34 21.70 3.77 -30.15
CA ARG A 34 21.47 2.40 -29.68
C ARG A 34 22.79 1.79 -29.20
N ARG A 35 22.94 1.52 -27.89
CA ARG A 35 23.95 0.58 -27.36
C ARG A 35 23.29 -0.51 -26.52
N LYS A 36 23.80 -1.74 -26.66
CA LYS A 36 23.18 -2.98 -26.14
C LYS A 36 23.28 -3.11 -24.61
N SER A 37 22.31 -3.84 -24.06
CA SER A 37 22.33 -4.55 -22.77
C SER A 37 22.84 -3.79 -21.54
N ARG A 38 22.01 -2.87 -21.04
CA ARG A 38 21.72 -2.71 -19.61
C ARG A 38 20.36 -2.02 -19.49
N GLN A 39 19.40 -2.64 -18.82
CA GLN A 39 18.18 -1.92 -18.42
C GLN A 39 18.61 -0.79 -17.48
N ARG A 40 18.57 0.46 -17.96
CA ARG A 40 18.57 1.63 -17.09
C ARG A 40 17.21 1.64 -16.40
N ALA A 41 17.13 1.04 -15.21
CA ALA A 41 16.06 1.37 -14.28
C ALA A 41 16.03 2.90 -14.14
N SER A 42 14.88 3.50 -14.45
CA SER A 42 14.68 4.94 -14.35
C SER A 42 14.91 5.37 -12.90
N LYS A 43 16.02 6.05 -12.63
CA LYS A 43 16.32 6.63 -11.31
C LYS A 43 15.47 7.89 -11.06
N ARG A 44 14.16 7.84 -11.31
CA ARG A 44 13.24 8.82 -10.71
C ARG A 44 13.14 8.48 -9.22
N SER A 45 13.95 9.16 -8.43
CA SER A 45 13.88 9.16 -6.97
C SER A 45 12.64 9.94 -6.50
N TYR A 46 11.46 9.39 -6.79
CA TYR A 46 10.18 9.84 -6.23
C TYR A 46 10.24 9.70 -4.70
N GLY A 47 10.30 10.84 -4.02
CA GLY A 47 10.62 10.93 -2.57
C GLY A 47 11.42 12.18 -2.18
N ASN A 48 11.94 12.95 -3.14
CA ASN A 48 12.42 14.30 -2.88
C ASN A 48 11.31 15.31 -3.23
N PRO A 49 10.80 16.15 -2.30
CA PRO A 49 9.74 17.11 -2.60
C PRO A 49 10.05 18.11 -3.72
N GLY A 50 11.35 18.38 -3.97
CA GLY A 50 11.81 19.17 -5.12
C GLY A 50 11.74 18.45 -6.48
N PHE A 51 11.24 17.21 -6.52
CA PHE A 51 10.99 16.41 -7.71
C PHE A 51 9.55 15.87 -7.76
N ASP A 52 8.63 16.46 -6.98
CA ASP A 52 7.20 16.26 -7.20
C ASP A 52 6.86 16.71 -8.64
N ASP A 53 6.19 15.84 -9.40
CA ASP A 53 5.87 16.12 -10.80
C ASP A 53 4.87 17.29 -10.85
N PRO A 54 5.22 18.46 -11.44
CA PRO A 54 4.41 19.67 -11.38
C PRO A 54 3.06 19.53 -12.09
N THR A 55 2.84 18.44 -12.85
CA THR A 55 1.52 18.11 -13.43
C THR A 55 0.65 17.25 -12.50
N THR A 56 1.10 16.91 -11.29
CA THR A 56 0.29 16.14 -10.33
C THR A 56 -0.78 17.05 -9.72
N PRO A 57 -2.09 16.72 -9.83
CA PRO A 57 -3.15 17.48 -9.17
C PRO A 57 -2.89 17.60 -7.66
N SER A 58 -3.12 18.79 -7.12
CA SER A 58 -2.82 19.14 -5.74
C SER A 58 -3.82 20.18 -5.23
N HIS A 59 -4.41 19.91 -4.08
CA HIS A 59 -5.33 20.83 -3.40
C HIS A 59 -5.06 20.76 -1.88
N PRO A 60 -4.04 21.49 -1.40
CA PRO A 60 -3.70 21.52 0.02
C PRO A 60 -4.76 22.29 0.81
N LEU A 61 -5.37 21.62 1.79
CA LEU A 61 -6.47 22.12 2.60
C LEU A 61 -6.13 22.03 4.10
N ALA A 62 -6.13 23.18 4.76
CA ALA A 62 -6.14 23.30 6.21
C ALA A 62 -7.56 23.10 6.76
N PHE A 63 -7.71 22.93 8.09
CA PHE A 63 -8.96 22.54 8.74
C PHE A 63 -10.21 23.33 8.32
N ALA A 64 -10.16 24.68 8.29
CA ALA A 64 -11.31 25.50 7.93
C ALA A 64 -11.77 25.26 6.48
N SER A 65 -10.82 25.23 5.54
CA SER A 65 -11.07 24.98 4.12
C SER A 65 -11.48 23.52 3.84
N LEU A 66 -10.94 22.56 4.60
CA LEU A 66 -11.37 21.16 4.56
C LEU A 66 -12.84 21.02 4.97
N SER A 67 -13.25 21.71 6.04
CA SER A 67 -14.62 21.67 6.54
C SER A 67 -15.63 22.19 5.51
N SER A 68 -15.35 23.34 4.89
CA SER A 68 -16.20 23.88 3.82
C SER A 68 -16.15 23.02 2.54
N PHE A 69 -14.97 22.65 2.06
CA PHE A 69 -14.84 21.88 0.82
C PHE A 69 -15.44 20.47 0.93
N SER A 70 -15.45 19.85 2.12
CA SER A 70 -16.12 18.55 2.35
C SER A 70 -17.63 18.56 2.07
N GLN A 71 -18.24 19.75 1.97
CA GLN A 71 -19.65 19.94 1.63
C GLN A 71 -19.85 20.35 0.15
N ASP A 72 -18.80 20.77 -0.56
CA ASP A 72 -18.86 21.15 -1.97
C ASP A 72 -18.85 19.90 -2.87
N ARG A 73 -20.04 19.33 -3.06
CA ARG A 73 -20.24 18.12 -3.88
C ARG A 73 -19.78 18.32 -5.32
N ARG A 74 -19.93 19.53 -5.88
CA ARG A 74 -19.57 19.82 -7.27
C ARG A 74 -18.05 19.97 -7.40
N GLY A 75 -17.41 20.75 -6.53
CA GLY A 75 -15.96 20.90 -6.51
C GLY A 75 -15.24 19.56 -6.33
N ILE A 76 -15.73 18.68 -5.44
CA ILE A 76 -15.20 17.33 -5.26
C ILE A 76 -15.37 16.45 -6.51
N GLU A 77 -16.48 16.57 -7.24
CA GLU A 77 -16.75 15.79 -8.46
C GLU A 77 -15.92 16.27 -9.65
N GLU A 78 -15.79 17.59 -9.83
CA GLU A 78 -14.89 18.23 -10.81
C GLU A 78 -13.43 17.86 -10.53
N GLU A 79 -13.00 17.93 -9.28
CA GLU A 79 -11.65 17.54 -8.85
C GLU A 79 -11.38 16.06 -9.13
N PHE A 80 -12.30 15.15 -8.77
CA PHE A 80 -12.17 13.71 -9.08
C PHE A 80 -12.08 13.44 -10.58
N GLY A 81 -12.87 14.14 -11.39
CA GLY A 81 -12.85 14.07 -12.85
C GLY A 81 -11.53 14.54 -13.47
N SER A 82 -10.81 15.44 -12.80
CA SER A 82 -9.49 15.92 -13.22
C SER A 82 -8.33 14.96 -12.91
N LEU A 83 -8.53 13.98 -12.01
CA LEU A 83 -7.45 13.12 -11.54
C LEU A 83 -6.97 12.15 -12.64
N PRO A 84 -5.64 11.97 -12.82
CA PRO A 84 -5.11 11.04 -13.80
C PRO A 84 -5.60 9.61 -13.53
N THR A 85 -5.89 8.89 -14.61
CA THR A 85 -6.20 7.46 -14.60
C THR A 85 -4.95 6.68 -15.01
N VAL A 86 -4.61 5.66 -14.23
CA VAL A 86 -3.54 4.72 -14.56
C VAL A 86 -4.18 3.45 -15.09
N SER A 87 -3.73 3.02 -16.27
CA SER A 87 -4.13 1.76 -16.92
C SER A 87 -2.89 0.89 -17.15
N VAL A 88 -3.10 -0.42 -17.23
CA VAL A 88 -2.07 -1.45 -17.42
C VAL A 88 -2.53 -2.33 -18.57
N LYS A 89 -1.61 -2.81 -19.40
CA LYS A 89 -1.96 -3.72 -20.51
C LYS A 89 -1.77 -5.18 -20.09
N PRO A 90 -2.69 -6.10 -20.44
CA PRO A 90 -2.52 -7.53 -20.14
C PRO A 90 -1.19 -8.11 -20.64
N ASP A 91 -0.71 -7.64 -21.80
CA ASP A 91 0.57 -8.04 -22.43
C ASP A 91 1.82 -7.76 -21.56
N GLU A 92 1.69 -7.00 -20.47
CA GLU A 92 2.77 -6.68 -19.53
C GLU A 92 2.85 -7.68 -18.36
N LEU A 93 1.92 -8.64 -18.28
CA LEU A 93 1.93 -9.73 -17.29
C LEU A 93 2.77 -10.93 -17.74
N PRO A 94 3.24 -11.78 -16.80
CA PRO A 94 3.74 -13.11 -17.13
C PRO A 94 2.66 -13.96 -17.82
N VAL A 95 3.07 -14.82 -18.77
CA VAL A 95 2.17 -15.77 -19.44
C VAL A 95 1.70 -16.85 -18.46
N GLY A 96 0.42 -17.21 -18.48
CA GLY A 96 -0.13 -18.30 -17.67
C GLY A 96 -0.47 -17.87 -16.23
N VAL A 97 -0.93 -16.64 -16.04
CA VAL A 97 -1.37 -16.08 -14.74
C VAL A 97 -2.80 -15.56 -14.76
N GLU A 98 -3.52 -15.80 -15.87
CA GLU A 98 -4.86 -15.31 -16.12
C GLU A 98 -5.86 -15.85 -15.09
N ASP A 99 -5.70 -17.11 -14.66
CA ASP A 99 -6.52 -17.78 -13.64
C ASP A 99 -6.23 -17.30 -12.21
N LYS A 100 -5.08 -16.65 -11.98
CA LYS A 100 -4.74 -15.99 -10.70
C LYS A 100 -5.38 -14.60 -10.56
N ASN A 101 -6.12 -14.12 -11.55
CA ASN A 101 -6.79 -12.80 -11.53
C ASN A 101 -8.31 -12.93 -11.35
N ARG A 102 -8.86 -12.33 -10.29
CA ARG A 102 -10.32 -12.35 -10.03
C ARG A 102 -11.11 -11.57 -11.09
N TYR A 103 -10.48 -10.59 -11.74
CA TYR A 103 -11.05 -9.84 -12.86
C TYR A 103 -9.97 -9.60 -13.92
N ALA A 104 -10.21 -10.02 -15.16
CA ALA A 104 -9.22 -9.95 -16.25
C ALA A 104 -8.72 -8.53 -16.58
N ASN A 105 -9.54 -7.50 -16.30
CA ASN A 105 -9.19 -6.10 -16.50
C ASN A 105 -8.63 -5.40 -15.24
N VAL A 106 -8.47 -6.11 -14.11
CA VAL A 106 -7.89 -5.57 -12.88
C VAL A 106 -6.58 -6.31 -12.60
N ILE A 107 -5.49 -5.78 -13.14
CA ILE A 107 -4.16 -6.40 -13.14
C ILE A 107 -3.14 -5.49 -12.44
N PRO A 108 -2.07 -6.04 -11.84
CA PRO A 108 -1.08 -5.23 -11.11
C PRO A 108 -0.19 -4.43 -12.07
N ILE A 109 0.14 -3.20 -11.68
CA ILE A 109 1.17 -2.38 -12.37
C ILE A 109 2.52 -3.13 -12.30
N PRO A 110 3.21 -3.41 -13.43
CA PRO A 110 4.43 -4.22 -13.45
C PRO A 110 5.58 -3.67 -12.58
N GLU A 111 5.74 -2.35 -12.54
CA GLU A 111 6.84 -1.66 -11.82
C GLU A 111 6.72 -1.78 -10.30
N THR A 112 5.49 -1.87 -9.79
CA THR A 112 5.19 -1.92 -8.35
C THR A 112 4.64 -3.27 -7.91
N ARG A 113 4.52 -4.25 -8.81
CA ARG A 113 3.95 -5.56 -8.48
C ARG A 113 4.72 -6.24 -7.36
N VAL A 114 4.00 -6.92 -6.49
CA VAL A 114 4.60 -7.80 -5.49
C VAL A 114 5.15 -9.04 -6.20
N ARG A 115 6.21 -9.60 -5.61
CA ARG A 115 6.88 -10.83 -6.03
C ARG A 115 6.78 -11.83 -4.90
N LEU A 116 6.47 -13.08 -5.22
CA LEU A 116 6.35 -14.14 -4.20
C LEU A 116 7.72 -14.75 -3.86
N CYS A 117 8.62 -14.82 -4.84
CA CYS A 117 9.94 -15.41 -4.74
C CYS A 117 11.06 -14.36 -4.72
N ALA A 118 12.20 -14.71 -4.14
CA ALA A 118 13.41 -13.90 -4.23
C ALA A 118 14.02 -14.00 -5.66
N PRO A 119 14.66 -12.93 -6.17
CA PRO A 119 15.32 -12.97 -7.46
C PRO A 119 16.43 -14.03 -7.50
N GLY A 120 16.20 -15.11 -8.25
CA GLY A 120 17.17 -16.20 -8.44
C GLY A 120 16.72 -17.59 -7.98
N GLU A 121 15.56 -17.71 -7.32
CA GLU A 121 15.04 -19.00 -6.79
C GLU A 121 14.54 -20.00 -7.85
N GLY A 122 14.69 -19.71 -9.15
CA GLY A 122 14.33 -20.63 -10.24
C GLY A 122 12.84 -20.87 -10.45
N ALA A 123 11.98 -20.27 -9.62
CA ALA A 123 10.53 -20.31 -9.71
C ALA A 123 10.01 -19.86 -11.10
N SER A 124 8.92 -20.46 -11.57
CA SER A 124 8.35 -20.05 -12.86
C SER A 124 7.76 -18.63 -12.77
N PRO A 125 7.59 -17.92 -13.89
CA PRO A 125 6.98 -16.59 -13.89
C PRO A 125 5.54 -16.57 -13.32
N ALA A 126 4.85 -17.71 -13.30
CA ALA A 126 3.53 -17.87 -12.70
C ALA A 126 3.58 -18.13 -11.18
N ASP A 127 4.65 -18.79 -10.68
CA ASP A 127 4.87 -19.02 -9.25
C ASP A 127 5.30 -17.74 -8.52
N ASP A 128 5.98 -16.83 -9.22
CA ASP A 128 6.30 -15.48 -8.70
C ASP A 128 5.09 -14.51 -8.73
N TYR A 129 3.97 -14.91 -9.36
CA TYR A 129 2.86 -14.00 -9.60
C TYR A 129 1.82 -14.01 -8.47
N ILE A 130 1.48 -12.80 -8.02
CA ILE A 130 0.26 -12.50 -7.28
C ILE A 130 -0.30 -11.15 -7.73
N ASN A 131 -1.63 -11.02 -7.81
CA ASN A 131 -2.29 -9.76 -8.16
C ASN A 131 -2.28 -8.77 -6.97
N ALA A 132 -1.11 -8.18 -6.77
CA ALA A 132 -0.82 -7.26 -5.69
C ALA A 132 0.23 -6.21 -6.09
N ASN A 133 0.15 -5.01 -5.53
CA ASN A 133 1.13 -3.94 -5.72
C ASN A 133 1.57 -3.37 -4.37
N TYR A 134 2.86 -3.03 -4.26
CA TYR A 134 3.33 -2.16 -3.19
C TYR A 134 2.77 -0.75 -3.38
N VAL A 135 2.28 -0.14 -2.29
CA VAL A 135 1.82 1.25 -2.26
C VAL A 135 2.63 2.05 -1.24
N ARG A 136 2.89 3.31 -1.58
CA ARG A 136 3.65 4.24 -0.74
C ARG A 136 2.87 4.67 0.50
N GLY A 137 3.60 4.92 1.57
CA GLY A 137 3.10 5.39 2.85
C GLY A 137 3.06 6.92 2.98
N PRO A 138 2.78 7.40 4.20
CA PRO A 138 2.99 8.78 4.58
C PRO A 138 4.39 9.27 4.21
N LYS A 139 4.53 10.54 3.82
CA LYS A 139 5.80 11.14 3.36
C LYS A 139 6.47 10.37 2.20
N GLY A 140 5.72 9.53 1.46
CA GLY A 140 6.22 8.79 0.30
C GLY A 140 6.98 7.50 0.62
N GLU A 141 6.94 7.02 1.88
CA GLU A 141 7.65 5.84 2.37
C GLU A 141 7.42 4.61 1.46
N PRO A 142 8.48 3.99 0.89
CA PRO A 142 8.32 2.92 -0.08
C PRO A 142 7.82 1.63 0.59
N LYS A 143 6.95 0.89 -0.09
CA LYS A 143 6.44 -0.43 0.36
C LYS A 143 5.74 -0.43 1.74
N PHE A 144 5.07 0.67 2.10
CA PHE A 144 4.35 0.77 3.38
C PHE A 144 3.08 -0.08 3.42
N TYR A 145 2.38 -0.18 2.29
CA TYR A 145 1.22 -1.07 2.12
C TYR A 145 1.45 -2.05 0.98
N ILE A 146 0.68 -3.13 0.98
CA ILE A 146 0.39 -3.92 -0.21
C ILE A 146 -1.11 -3.83 -0.50
N ALA A 147 -1.47 -3.30 -1.67
CA ALA A 147 -2.83 -3.34 -2.19
C ALA A 147 -2.99 -4.58 -3.08
N CYS A 148 -3.92 -5.48 -2.75
CA CYS A 148 -4.10 -6.75 -3.46
C CYS A 148 -5.58 -7.11 -3.64
N GLN A 149 -5.87 -7.98 -4.61
CA GLN A 149 -7.20 -8.58 -4.74
C GLN A 149 -7.53 -9.49 -3.55
N ALA A 150 -8.81 -9.76 -3.32
CA ALA A 150 -9.22 -10.81 -2.40
C ALA A 150 -8.80 -12.19 -2.93
N PRO A 151 -8.27 -13.09 -2.09
CA PRO A 151 -7.88 -14.44 -2.50
C PRO A 151 -9.01 -15.16 -3.26
N LEU A 152 -8.62 -15.81 -4.35
CA LEU A 152 -9.39 -16.87 -5.00
C LEU A 152 -9.04 -18.20 -4.34
N GLN A 153 -9.85 -19.24 -4.55
CA GLN A 153 -9.58 -20.57 -4.00
C GLN A 153 -8.21 -21.15 -4.43
N ASN A 154 -7.77 -20.87 -5.67
CA ASN A 154 -6.45 -21.24 -6.21
C ASN A 154 -5.30 -20.30 -5.79
N THR A 155 -5.57 -19.16 -5.12
CA THR A 155 -4.55 -18.18 -4.73
C THR A 155 -4.47 -17.94 -3.21
N ILE A 156 -5.10 -18.78 -2.37
CA ILE A 156 -5.03 -18.63 -0.90
C ILE A 156 -3.59 -18.88 -0.40
N GLU A 157 -2.93 -19.88 -0.94
CA GLU A 157 -1.53 -20.20 -0.62
C GLU A 157 -0.58 -19.06 -1.03
N ASP A 158 -0.72 -18.55 -2.25
CA ASP A 158 0.03 -17.39 -2.75
C ASP A 158 -0.15 -16.15 -1.86
N PHE A 159 -1.36 -15.91 -1.35
CA PHE A 159 -1.66 -14.82 -0.42
C PHE A 159 -0.94 -15.00 0.93
N TRP A 160 -0.93 -16.20 1.49
CA TRP A 160 -0.19 -16.49 2.72
C TRP A 160 1.33 -16.48 2.53
N ARG A 161 1.83 -16.96 1.37
CA ARG A 161 3.23 -16.82 0.96
C ARG A 161 3.64 -15.34 0.88
N MET A 162 2.80 -14.48 0.29
CA MET A 162 3.04 -13.04 0.25
C MET A 162 3.15 -12.44 1.67
N ILE A 163 2.22 -12.75 2.56
CA ILE A 163 2.22 -12.27 3.96
C ILE A 163 3.50 -12.72 4.69
N TRP A 164 3.91 -13.97 4.50
CA TRP A 164 5.11 -14.53 5.09
C TRP A 164 6.39 -13.91 4.53
N THR A 165 6.57 -13.90 3.21
CA THR A 165 7.77 -13.36 2.53
C THR A 165 7.99 -11.89 2.87
N HIS A 166 6.94 -11.07 2.86
CA HIS A 166 7.05 -9.63 3.12
C HIS A 166 6.96 -9.25 4.60
N GLN A 167 6.87 -10.24 5.51
CA GLN A 167 6.84 -10.03 6.97
C GLN A 167 5.68 -9.13 7.45
N ALA A 168 4.55 -9.19 6.76
CA ALA A 168 3.38 -8.38 7.09
C ALA A 168 2.83 -8.73 8.48
N LYS A 169 2.40 -7.70 9.23
CA LYS A 169 1.85 -7.84 10.60
C LYS A 169 0.36 -7.52 10.72
N VAL A 170 -0.20 -6.81 9.72
CA VAL A 170 -1.59 -6.36 9.73
C VAL A 170 -2.22 -6.62 8.36
N ILE A 171 -3.42 -7.19 8.34
CA ILE A 171 -4.30 -7.31 7.17
C ILE A 171 -5.55 -6.47 7.42
N LEU A 172 -5.90 -5.59 6.47
CA LEU A 172 -7.15 -4.85 6.41
C LEU A 172 -8.04 -5.45 5.30
N MET A 173 -9.06 -6.20 5.69
CA MET A 173 -10.07 -6.78 4.81
C MET A 173 -11.29 -5.86 4.77
N VAL A 174 -11.62 -5.32 3.59
CA VAL A 174 -12.71 -4.33 3.40
C VAL A 174 -13.71 -4.78 2.33
N THR A 175 -14.10 -6.06 2.43
CA THR A 175 -15.12 -6.73 1.61
C THR A 175 -15.75 -7.85 2.43
N PRO A 176 -17.05 -8.18 2.29
CA PRO A 176 -17.57 -9.47 2.72
C PRO A 176 -17.06 -10.60 1.80
N LEU A 177 -17.28 -11.86 2.22
CA LEU A 177 -16.99 -13.04 1.41
C LEU A 177 -17.90 -13.12 0.17
N PHE A 178 -19.16 -12.72 0.31
CA PHE A 178 -20.17 -12.73 -0.76
C PHE A 178 -20.93 -11.40 -0.81
N GLU A 179 -21.31 -10.97 -2.01
CA GLU A 179 -22.24 -9.85 -2.25
C GLU A 179 -23.25 -10.27 -3.31
N ASN A 180 -24.55 -10.20 -3.00
CA ASN A 180 -25.64 -10.68 -3.87
C ASN A 180 -25.38 -12.11 -4.40
N SER A 181 -24.97 -13.01 -3.50
CA SER A 181 -24.57 -14.40 -3.79
C SER A 181 -23.35 -14.58 -4.72
N VAL A 182 -22.71 -13.51 -5.17
CA VAL A 182 -21.45 -13.57 -5.92
C VAL A 182 -20.28 -13.59 -4.95
N GLU A 183 -19.40 -14.59 -5.06
CA GLU A 183 -18.18 -14.65 -4.26
C GLU A 183 -17.27 -13.44 -4.57
N LYS A 184 -16.89 -12.73 -3.52
CA LYS A 184 -15.99 -11.58 -3.54
C LYS A 184 -14.63 -11.88 -2.94
N CYS A 185 -14.55 -12.85 -2.04
CA CYS A 185 -13.35 -13.33 -1.36
C CYS A 185 -13.56 -14.78 -0.93
N ALA A 186 -12.60 -15.67 -1.21
CA ALA A 186 -12.59 -17.01 -0.65
C ALA A 186 -12.36 -16.96 0.88
N ASP A 187 -12.85 -17.95 1.63
CA ASP A 187 -12.62 -18.03 3.08
C ASP A 187 -11.22 -18.55 3.41
N TYR A 188 -10.30 -17.62 3.65
CA TYR A 188 -8.89 -17.90 3.94
C TYR A 188 -8.57 -17.97 5.45
N LEU A 189 -9.57 -17.97 6.35
CA LEU A 189 -9.38 -18.00 7.80
C LEU A 189 -9.91 -19.28 8.46
N PRO A 190 -9.40 -19.67 9.64
CA PRO A 190 -10.07 -20.67 10.48
C PRO A 190 -11.44 -20.13 10.98
N PRO A 191 -12.48 -20.99 11.06
CA PRO A 191 -13.83 -20.55 11.35
C PRO A 191 -14.05 -20.25 12.85
N SER A 192 -13.34 -20.93 13.75
CA SER A 192 -13.58 -20.92 15.21
C SER A 192 -12.29 -20.72 16.01
N GLU A 193 -12.36 -20.22 17.24
CA GLU A 193 -11.19 -20.16 18.15
C GLU A 193 -10.89 -21.50 18.84
N VAL A 194 -11.88 -22.39 18.93
CA VAL A 194 -11.80 -23.61 19.76
C VAL A 194 -11.84 -24.91 18.93
N LEU A 195 -12.94 -25.17 18.21
CA LEU A 195 -13.19 -26.49 17.59
C LEU A 195 -12.40 -26.73 16.30
N ASP A 196 -12.29 -25.70 15.46
CA ASP A 196 -11.52 -25.70 14.22
C ASP A 196 -10.69 -24.40 14.18
N CYS A 197 -9.67 -24.37 15.03
CA CYS A 197 -8.84 -23.18 15.27
C CYS A 197 -7.65 -23.05 14.33
N HIS A 198 -7.39 -24.03 13.47
CA HIS A 198 -6.30 -23.98 12.51
C HIS A 198 -6.68 -24.56 11.16
N ARG A 199 -6.22 -23.93 10.08
CA ARG A 199 -6.42 -24.36 8.69
C ARG A 199 -5.09 -24.32 7.95
N VAL A 200 -4.82 -25.31 7.10
CA VAL A 200 -3.58 -25.43 6.33
C VAL A 200 -3.83 -24.99 4.89
N PHE A 201 -2.94 -24.18 4.35
CA PHE A 201 -2.93 -23.71 2.97
C PHE A 201 -1.51 -23.84 2.42
N GLY A 202 -1.25 -24.91 1.66
CA GLY A 202 0.11 -25.31 1.27
C GLY A 202 1.03 -25.43 2.48
N ASP A 203 2.18 -24.76 2.43
CA ASP A 203 3.20 -24.75 3.48
C ASP A 203 2.85 -23.92 4.72
N PHE A 204 1.65 -23.33 4.78
CA PHE A 204 1.25 -22.42 5.85
C PHE A 204 0.09 -22.97 6.67
N GLN A 205 0.31 -23.18 7.97
CA GLN A 205 -0.77 -23.39 8.94
C GLN A 205 -1.14 -22.04 9.57
N ILE A 206 -2.40 -21.66 9.42
CA ILE A 206 -2.98 -20.44 10.00
C ILE A 206 -3.82 -20.84 11.21
N THR A 207 -3.53 -20.25 12.36
CA THR A 207 -4.25 -20.53 13.62
C THR A 207 -4.93 -19.26 14.13
N LEU A 208 -6.24 -19.31 14.34
CA LEU A 208 -7.02 -18.25 14.99
C LEU A 208 -6.86 -18.38 16.51
N LYS A 209 -6.34 -17.33 17.15
CA LYS A 209 -6.08 -17.29 18.60
C LYS A 209 -7.15 -16.55 19.40
N LYS A 210 -7.75 -15.53 18.79
CA LYS A 210 -8.77 -14.66 19.39
C LYS A 210 -9.56 -13.96 18.28
N ARG A 211 -10.88 -13.81 18.41
CA ARG A 211 -11.72 -12.98 17.54
C ARG A 211 -12.55 -12.01 18.40
N GLU A 212 -12.34 -10.73 18.16
CA GLU A 212 -13.01 -9.63 18.83
C GLU A 212 -13.98 -8.96 17.87
N VAL A 213 -15.28 -9.14 18.13
CA VAL A 213 -16.34 -8.49 17.36
C VAL A 213 -16.57 -7.08 17.91
N ARG A 214 -16.41 -6.07 17.06
CA ARG A 214 -16.92 -4.70 17.27
C ARG A 214 -18.20 -4.54 16.44
N GLU A 215 -18.90 -3.42 16.58
CA GLU A 215 -20.20 -3.23 15.92
C GLU A 215 -20.12 -3.27 14.37
N LYS A 216 -19.07 -2.68 13.78
CA LYS A 216 -18.93 -2.48 12.33
C LYS A 216 -17.71 -3.19 11.71
N TYR A 217 -16.94 -3.90 12.53
CA TYR A 217 -15.71 -4.59 12.13
C TYR A 217 -15.31 -5.67 13.15
N VAL A 218 -14.41 -6.56 12.76
CA VAL A 218 -13.91 -7.66 13.59
C VAL A 218 -12.39 -7.63 13.60
N ILE A 219 -11.77 -7.74 14.76
CA ILE A 219 -10.31 -7.90 14.92
C ILE A 219 -10.02 -9.36 15.29
N SER A 220 -9.12 -10.01 14.57
CA SER A 220 -8.69 -11.39 14.83
C SER A 220 -7.18 -11.45 15.03
N SER A 221 -6.76 -12.04 16.15
CA SER A 221 -5.35 -12.39 16.39
C SER A 221 -5.06 -13.74 15.77
N LEU A 222 -4.14 -13.78 14.82
CA LEU A 222 -3.75 -14.95 14.06
C LEU A 222 -2.28 -15.31 14.32
N GLN A 223 -1.97 -16.59 14.18
CA GLN A 223 -0.61 -17.12 14.11
C GLN A 223 -0.44 -17.81 12.75
N ILE A 224 0.54 -17.35 11.96
CA ILE A 224 0.99 -18.05 10.75
C ILE A 224 2.23 -18.87 11.09
N LYS A 225 2.20 -20.18 10.82
CA LYS A 225 3.35 -21.09 10.91
C LYS A 225 3.70 -21.57 9.50
N ASN A 226 4.95 -21.36 9.09
CA ASN A 226 5.50 -22.03 7.92
C ASN A 226 5.96 -23.45 8.33
N LEU A 227 5.46 -24.47 7.64
CA LEU A 227 5.59 -25.87 8.01
C LEU A 227 6.97 -26.46 7.68
N GLU A 228 7.61 -25.97 6.61
CA GLU A 228 8.97 -26.38 6.22
C GLU A 228 10.01 -25.92 7.24
N THR A 229 10.06 -24.62 7.54
CA THR A 229 11.02 -24.01 8.47
C THR A 229 10.64 -24.18 9.94
N ASN A 230 9.41 -24.60 10.22
CA ASN A 230 8.78 -24.62 11.54
C ASN A 230 8.74 -23.28 12.30
N LEU A 231 9.09 -22.17 11.63
CA LEU A 231 8.98 -20.83 12.18
C LEU A 231 7.52 -20.37 12.19
N TRP A 232 7.18 -19.50 13.14
CA TRP A 232 5.85 -18.89 13.23
C TRP A 232 5.93 -17.39 13.55
N ARG A 233 4.84 -16.66 13.26
CA ARG A 233 4.69 -15.23 13.53
C ARG A 233 3.25 -14.90 13.92
N GLU A 234 3.08 -13.85 14.70
CA GLU A 234 1.77 -13.26 14.98
C GLU A 234 1.38 -12.27 13.89
N LEU A 235 0.07 -12.18 13.64
CA LEU A 235 -0.55 -11.33 12.64
C LEU A 235 -1.90 -10.85 13.17
N THR A 236 -2.21 -9.57 13.01
CA THR A 236 -3.57 -9.06 13.24
C THR A 236 -4.32 -9.00 11.91
N HIS A 237 -5.51 -9.59 11.87
CA HIS A 237 -6.47 -9.42 10.78
C HIS A 237 -7.61 -8.53 11.24
N ALA A 238 -7.91 -7.49 10.49
CA ALA A 238 -8.98 -6.55 10.76
C ALA A 238 -9.96 -6.57 9.59
N TRP A 239 -11.19 -7.00 9.84
CA TRP A 239 -12.25 -7.11 8.85
C TRP A 239 -13.30 -6.03 9.05
N TYR A 240 -13.35 -5.04 8.17
CA TYR A 240 -14.41 -4.05 8.13
C TYR A 240 -15.64 -4.62 7.41
N THR A 241 -16.71 -4.87 8.16
CA THR A 241 -17.92 -5.55 7.68
C THR A 241 -19.00 -4.59 7.17
N ASN A 242 -18.95 -3.32 7.58
CA ASN A 242 -19.99 -2.31 7.29
C ASN A 242 -19.79 -1.55 5.95
N TRP A 243 -19.07 -2.11 4.97
CA TRP A 243 -19.00 -1.49 3.64
C TRP A 243 -20.14 -2.00 2.75
N PRO A 244 -21.05 -1.14 2.27
CA PRO A 244 -22.20 -1.57 1.48
C PRO A 244 -21.80 -2.07 0.08
N ILE A 245 -22.63 -2.94 -0.49
CA ILE A 245 -22.43 -3.48 -1.86
C ILE A 245 -22.34 -2.33 -2.87
N THR A 246 -23.24 -1.35 -2.75
CA THR A 246 -23.24 -0.12 -3.57
C THR A 246 -22.83 1.09 -2.75
N GLY A 247 -21.94 1.92 -3.30
CA GLY A 247 -21.52 3.18 -2.70
C GLY A 247 -20.48 3.05 -1.59
N VAL A 248 -20.72 3.76 -0.48
CA VAL A 248 -19.77 3.99 0.62
C VAL A 248 -20.48 3.92 1.97
N PRO A 249 -19.78 3.67 3.09
CA PRO A 249 -20.38 3.71 4.42
C PRO A 249 -21.08 5.04 4.72
N ASN A 250 -22.21 4.95 5.43
CA ASN A 250 -22.93 6.12 5.93
C ASN A 250 -22.29 6.73 7.18
N GLU A 251 -21.43 5.98 7.87
CA GLU A 251 -20.82 6.36 9.15
C GLU A 251 -19.28 6.40 9.06
N GLU A 252 -18.69 7.58 9.00
CA GLU A 252 -17.24 7.79 8.91
C GLU A 252 -16.51 7.30 10.16
N ASN A 253 -17.10 7.52 11.35
CA ASN A 253 -16.53 7.15 12.64
C ASN A 253 -16.11 5.67 12.69
N SER A 254 -16.92 4.79 12.09
CA SER A 254 -16.65 3.35 12.06
C SER A 254 -15.36 3.00 11.30
N LEU A 255 -15.06 3.69 10.19
CA LEU A 255 -13.82 3.49 9.44
C LEU A 255 -12.62 4.13 10.17
N ILE A 256 -12.84 5.26 10.83
CA ILE A 256 -11.79 5.91 11.64
C ILE A 256 -11.38 5.00 12.81
N ALA A 257 -12.34 4.47 13.57
CA ALA A 257 -12.09 3.53 14.66
C ALA A 257 -11.34 2.28 14.18
N PHE A 258 -11.82 1.66 13.10
CA PHE A 258 -11.15 0.53 12.44
C PHE A 258 -9.68 0.81 12.09
N LEU A 259 -9.39 1.98 11.51
CA LEU A 259 -8.01 2.38 11.17
C LEU A 259 -7.15 2.65 12.41
N ILE A 260 -7.70 3.30 13.44
CA ILE A 260 -6.98 3.59 14.69
C ILE A 260 -6.63 2.29 15.43
N GLU A 261 -7.59 1.36 15.57
CA GLU A 261 -7.36 0.08 16.24
C GLU A 261 -6.30 -0.75 15.47
N ALA A 262 -6.41 -0.88 14.14
CA ALA A 262 -5.43 -1.60 13.34
C ALA A 262 -4.01 -0.99 13.38
N ARG A 263 -3.88 0.34 13.52
CA ARG A 263 -2.58 1.01 13.70
C ARG A 263 -1.89 0.67 15.01
N ALA A 264 -2.62 0.30 16.06
CA ALA A 264 -2.00 -0.12 17.32
C ALA A 264 -1.11 -1.35 17.07
N HIS A 265 -1.64 -2.34 16.34
CA HIS A 265 -0.94 -3.57 15.98
C HIS A 265 0.22 -3.39 14.98
N THR A 266 0.28 -2.25 14.28
CA THR A 266 1.44 -1.91 13.43
C THR A 266 2.69 -1.57 14.26
N ARG A 267 2.51 -1.05 15.48
CA ARG A 267 3.60 -0.50 16.32
C ARG A 267 4.14 -1.47 17.37
N SER A 268 3.38 -2.47 17.79
CA SER A 268 3.70 -3.35 18.94
C SER A 268 4.83 -4.37 18.74
N GLY A 269 5.72 -4.15 17.77
CA GLY A 269 6.95 -4.94 17.62
C GLY A 269 8.08 -4.45 18.53
N ALA A 270 7.93 -4.61 19.85
CA ALA A 270 8.93 -4.23 20.83
C ALA A 270 10.26 -4.99 20.61
N GLY A 271 11.23 -4.31 19.99
CA GLY A 271 12.58 -4.86 19.78
C GLY A 271 13.33 -4.34 18.54
N ASN A 272 12.62 -3.97 17.47
CA ASN A 272 13.28 -3.57 16.20
C ASN A 272 13.23 -2.06 15.96
N SER A 273 14.41 -1.44 15.98
CA SER A 273 14.66 -0.06 15.59
C SER A 273 14.03 0.31 14.25
N ALA A 274 13.15 1.32 14.25
CA ALA A 274 12.72 2.24 13.18
C ALA A 274 12.94 1.89 11.67
N GLY A 275 12.82 0.63 11.23
CA GLY A 275 13.08 0.29 9.83
C GLY A 275 12.83 -1.16 9.40
N ASN A 276 12.07 -1.95 10.18
CA ASN A 276 11.85 -3.37 9.86
C ASN A 276 10.44 -3.89 10.22
N ALA A 277 9.41 -3.09 9.94
CA ALA A 277 8.02 -3.55 9.92
C ALA A 277 7.63 -3.87 8.47
N GLY A 278 7.09 -5.07 8.22
CA GLY A 278 6.55 -5.42 6.91
C GLY A 278 5.29 -4.60 6.57
N PRO A 279 4.88 -4.58 5.29
CA PRO A 279 3.77 -3.77 4.82
C PRO A 279 2.45 -4.16 5.48
N ILE A 280 1.55 -3.18 5.59
CA ILE A 280 0.14 -3.44 5.90
C ILE A 280 -0.53 -3.97 4.63
N ILE A 281 -1.10 -5.17 4.68
CA ILE A 281 -1.89 -5.71 3.57
C ILE A 281 -3.27 -5.06 3.58
N VAL A 282 -3.77 -4.60 2.44
CA VAL A 282 -5.12 -4.05 2.31
C VAL A 282 -5.80 -4.67 1.09
N HIS A 283 -6.97 -5.26 1.27
CA HIS A 283 -7.72 -5.88 0.16
C HIS A 283 -9.23 -5.68 0.28
N CYS A 284 -9.85 -5.52 -0.89
CA CYS A 284 -11.27 -5.72 -1.14
C CYS A 284 -11.40 -6.83 -2.19
N SER A 285 -12.52 -6.94 -2.92
CA SER A 285 -12.62 -7.94 -4.00
C SER A 285 -11.60 -7.70 -5.13
N PRO A 286 -11.63 -6.58 -5.90
CA PRO A 286 -10.63 -6.29 -6.94
C PRO A 286 -9.29 -5.73 -6.41
N GLY A 287 -9.22 -5.32 -5.14
CA GLY A 287 -8.01 -4.69 -4.59
C GLY A 287 -7.72 -3.27 -5.10
N THR A 288 -8.77 -2.52 -5.47
CA THR A 288 -8.64 -1.20 -6.11
C THR A 288 -9.49 -0.12 -5.44
N GLY A 289 -10.82 -0.12 -5.62
CA GLY A 289 -11.71 0.95 -5.15
C GLY A 289 -11.70 1.14 -3.62
N ARG A 290 -12.35 0.23 -2.87
CA ARG A 290 -12.40 0.27 -1.40
C ARG A 290 -10.99 0.26 -0.79
N THR A 291 -10.10 -0.61 -1.29
CA THR A 291 -8.67 -0.68 -0.89
C THR A 291 -7.96 0.67 -0.98
N GLY A 292 -8.03 1.32 -2.14
CA GLY A 292 -7.39 2.63 -2.37
C GLY A 292 -8.01 3.73 -1.52
N THR A 293 -9.32 3.68 -1.28
CA THR A 293 -10.02 4.62 -0.40
C THR A 293 -9.52 4.49 1.04
N VAL A 294 -9.39 3.26 1.55
CA VAL A 294 -8.92 2.96 2.91
C VAL A 294 -7.44 3.34 3.09
N ILE A 295 -6.60 3.05 2.10
CA ILE A 295 -5.18 3.49 2.08
C ILE A 295 -5.09 5.02 2.06
N ALA A 296 -5.87 5.70 1.20
CA ALA A 296 -5.86 7.16 1.12
C ALA A 296 -6.30 7.81 2.44
N CYS A 297 -7.39 7.33 3.05
CA CYS A 297 -7.82 7.76 4.38
C CYS A 297 -6.71 7.56 5.43
N ASP A 298 -6.05 6.39 5.45
CA ASP A 298 -4.98 6.13 6.42
C ASP A 298 -3.79 7.09 6.27
N ILE A 299 -3.35 7.35 5.02
CA ILE A 299 -2.27 8.30 4.72
C ILE A 299 -2.68 9.72 5.13
N LEU A 300 -3.86 10.18 4.72
CA LEU A 300 -4.33 11.56 4.91
C LEU A 300 -4.61 11.88 6.37
N ILE A 301 -5.13 10.91 7.15
CA ILE A 301 -5.27 11.04 8.62
C ILE A 301 -3.89 11.26 9.25
N ARG A 302 -2.85 10.49 8.88
CA ARG A 302 -1.48 10.66 9.41
C ARG A 302 -0.82 11.97 8.96
N HIS A 303 -1.15 12.47 7.76
CA HIS A 303 -0.74 13.80 7.30
C HIS A 303 -1.39 14.90 8.14
N PHE A 304 -2.69 14.78 8.45
CA PHE A 304 -3.40 15.75 9.28
C PHE A 304 -2.90 15.75 10.73
N GLU A 305 -2.68 14.58 11.33
CA GLU A 305 -2.08 14.41 12.66
C GLU A 305 -0.79 15.23 12.82
N THR A 306 0.07 15.19 11.80
CA THR A 306 1.43 15.76 11.82
C THR A 306 1.54 17.19 11.28
N SER A 307 0.73 17.58 10.30
CA SER A 307 0.86 18.87 9.59
C SER A 307 -0.37 19.76 9.63
N ARG A 308 -1.52 19.25 10.10
CA ARG A 308 -2.83 19.94 10.12
C ARG A 308 -3.32 20.41 8.74
N ASN A 309 -2.75 19.82 7.69
CA ASN A 309 -3.06 20.06 6.28
C ASN A 309 -3.19 18.70 5.57
N VAL A 310 -4.04 18.63 4.55
CA VAL A 310 -4.25 17.44 3.71
C VAL A 310 -4.26 17.81 2.24
N ASP A 311 -3.81 16.92 1.36
CA ASP A 311 -3.86 17.08 -0.10
C ASP A 311 -4.41 15.78 -0.71
N VAL A 312 -5.73 15.72 -0.85
CA VAL A 312 -6.44 14.51 -1.30
C VAL A 312 -6.11 14.18 -2.77
N PRO A 313 -6.10 15.14 -3.73
CA PRO A 313 -5.67 14.88 -5.09
C PRO A 313 -4.29 14.25 -5.19
N ARG A 314 -3.30 14.77 -4.44
CA ARG A 314 -1.92 14.28 -4.48
C ARG A 314 -1.80 12.87 -3.88
N VAL A 315 -2.46 12.59 -2.77
CA VAL A 315 -2.45 11.25 -2.17
C VAL A 315 -3.17 10.24 -3.06
N VAL A 316 -4.36 10.55 -3.58
CA VAL A 316 -5.09 9.60 -4.46
C VAL A 316 -4.32 9.37 -5.77
N SER A 317 -3.69 10.40 -6.34
CA SER A 317 -2.79 10.25 -7.49
C SER A 317 -1.60 9.35 -7.19
N SER A 318 -0.94 9.51 -6.03
CA SER A 318 0.17 8.66 -5.57
C SER A 318 -0.26 7.20 -5.38
N VAL A 319 -1.44 6.95 -4.80
CA VAL A 319 -2.00 5.60 -4.66
C VAL A 319 -2.32 4.99 -6.03
N ARG A 320 -2.89 5.76 -6.98
CA ARG A 320 -3.16 5.31 -8.36
C ARG A 320 -1.89 4.97 -9.15
N GLN A 321 -0.81 5.74 -8.98
CA GLN A 321 0.52 5.43 -9.54
C GLN A 321 1.09 4.12 -8.99
N CYS A 322 0.67 3.70 -7.79
CA CYS A 322 1.10 2.43 -7.20
C CYS A 322 0.17 1.26 -7.54
N ARG A 323 -1.15 1.47 -7.62
CA ARG A 323 -2.18 0.47 -7.92
C ARG A 323 -3.24 1.08 -8.86
N ALA A 324 -3.29 0.59 -10.09
CA ALA A 324 -4.25 1.04 -11.10
C ALA A 324 -5.71 0.90 -10.61
N GLY A 325 -6.58 1.84 -11.00
CA GLY A 325 -7.98 1.86 -10.59
C GLY A 325 -8.25 2.15 -9.10
N ALA A 326 -7.25 2.53 -8.31
CA ALA A 326 -7.45 2.93 -6.91
C ALA A 326 -8.37 4.14 -6.78
N VAL A 327 -9.29 4.10 -5.81
CA VAL A 327 -10.42 5.03 -5.64
C VAL A 327 -11.24 5.14 -6.94
N ALA A 328 -12.18 4.21 -7.09
CA ALA A 328 -12.82 3.90 -8.36
C ALA A 328 -14.03 4.77 -8.72
N THR A 329 -14.62 5.48 -7.74
CA THR A 329 -15.83 6.30 -7.96
C THR A 329 -15.75 7.65 -7.25
N GLY A 330 -16.46 8.66 -7.77
CA GLY A 330 -16.57 9.97 -7.12
C GLY A 330 -17.19 9.88 -5.72
N GLN A 331 -18.07 8.91 -5.47
CA GLN A 331 -18.59 8.65 -4.12
C GLN A 331 -17.50 8.18 -3.14
N GLN A 332 -16.60 7.30 -3.59
CA GLN A 332 -15.44 6.87 -2.79
C GLN A 332 -14.49 8.05 -2.52
N TYR A 333 -14.30 8.94 -3.50
CA TYR A 333 -13.48 10.13 -3.36
C TYR A 333 -14.08 11.15 -2.38
N ALA A 334 -15.37 11.48 -2.52
CA ALA A 334 -16.10 12.34 -1.58
C ALA A 334 -16.15 11.77 -0.15
N PHE A 335 -16.15 10.44 -0.02
CA PHE A 335 -16.08 9.79 1.29
C PHE A 335 -14.75 10.00 2.00
N ILE A 336 -13.62 10.14 1.28
CA ILE A 336 -12.34 10.51 1.89
C ILE A 336 -12.45 11.89 2.55
N TYR A 337 -13.04 12.87 1.85
CA TYR A 337 -13.27 14.21 2.40
C TYR A 337 -14.18 14.20 3.64
N ARG A 338 -15.28 13.43 3.62
CA ARG A 338 -16.15 13.23 4.79
C ARG A 338 -15.38 12.66 5.98
N VAL A 339 -14.62 11.58 5.77
CA VAL A 339 -13.82 10.93 6.81
C VAL A 339 -12.78 11.88 7.41
N LEU A 340 -12.10 12.66 6.57
CA LEU A 340 -11.10 13.63 7.04
C LEU A 340 -11.72 14.79 7.81
N ASN A 341 -12.87 15.30 7.39
CA ASN A 341 -13.58 16.35 8.13
C ASN A 341 -13.98 15.85 9.53
N VAL A 342 -14.63 14.68 9.62
CA VAL A 342 -15.04 14.08 10.91
C VAL A 342 -13.84 13.82 11.81
N TYR A 343 -12.75 13.24 11.28
CA TYR A 343 -11.52 13.03 12.03
C TYR A 343 -10.91 14.35 12.52
N ALA A 344 -10.82 15.35 11.64
CA ALA A 344 -10.26 16.65 11.97
C ALA A 344 -11.05 17.37 13.05
N THR A 345 -12.38 17.38 12.97
CA THR A 345 -13.27 17.96 13.99
C THR A 345 -13.03 17.33 15.36
N LYS A 346 -12.97 15.98 15.44
CA LYS A 346 -12.69 15.28 16.70
C LYS A 346 -11.30 15.58 17.25
N LEU A 347 -10.28 15.64 16.38
CA LEU A 347 -8.90 15.95 16.76
C LEU A 347 -8.73 17.41 17.23
N THR A 348 -9.48 18.36 16.67
CA THR A 348 -9.47 19.77 17.14
C THR A 348 -10.31 19.98 18.39
N GLY A 349 -11.38 19.21 18.57
CA GLY A 349 -12.27 19.30 19.74
C GLY A 349 -11.79 18.52 20.98
N GLY A 350 -10.60 17.91 20.92
CA GLY A 350 -10.06 17.10 22.03
C GLY A 350 -10.79 15.77 22.27
N ALA A 351 -11.61 15.31 21.32
CA ALA A 351 -12.54 14.21 21.49
C ALA A 351 -12.09 12.89 20.81
N LEU A 352 -10.77 12.69 20.62
CA LEU A 352 -10.23 11.45 20.05
C LEU A 352 -10.62 10.21 20.86
N ASP A 353 -10.68 10.31 22.18
CA ASP A 353 -10.97 9.19 23.10
C ASP A 353 -12.46 8.74 23.07
N SER A 354 -13.25 9.34 22.17
CA SER A 354 -14.66 8.98 21.87
C SER A 354 -14.82 8.44 20.43
N ILE A 355 -13.79 7.78 19.93
CA ILE A 355 -13.76 7.03 18.66
C ILE A 355 -13.55 5.54 18.99
#